data_AF-A0A8J5N8H1-F1
#
_entry.id   AF-A0A8J5N8H1-F1
#
_cell.length_a   1.000
_cell.length_b   1.000
_cell.length_c   1.000
_cell.angle_alpha   90.00
_cell.angle_beta   90.00
_cell.angle_gamma   90.00
#
_symmetry.space_group_name_H-M   'P 1'
#
loop_
_entity.id
_entity.type
_entity.pdbx_description
1 polymer ?
#
loop_
_entity_poly.entity_id
_entity_poly.type
_entity_poly.pdbx_seq_one_letter_code
_entity_poly.pdbx_strand_id
1 'polypeptide(L)'
;MRAIVKAHMWTKIENLHMETGLTSLQTRAERLTACFATKLITRAREGDIKNGLLRALNLNRDVFNKKTWLLCAADAVNRLKLKDTILSKGSDTMSPDYSTPAPWESPPAIFNILQTGTRKADSSDR
;
A
#
# COMPACT_ATOMS: atom_id res chain seq x y z
N MET A 1 -0.65 -30.12 -38.91
CA MET A 1 -0.81 -29.62 -37.53
C MET A 1 -2.00 -30.28 -36.82
N ARG A 2 -1.91 -31.56 -36.41
CA ARG A 2 -3.01 -32.24 -35.67
C ARG A 2 -2.63 -32.67 -34.24
N ALA A 3 -1.37 -32.52 -33.84
CA ALA A 3 -0.89 -32.95 -32.52
C ALA A 3 -1.26 -31.98 -31.37
N ILE A 4 -1.51 -30.70 -31.67
CA ILE A 4 -1.73 -29.68 -30.62
C ILE A 4 -3.09 -29.87 -29.93
N VAL A 5 -4.12 -30.38 -30.62
CA VAL A 5 -5.50 -30.41 -30.10
C VAL A 5 -5.66 -31.32 -28.88
N LYS A 6 -4.89 -32.42 -28.79
CA LYS A 6 -4.94 -33.37 -27.66
C LYS A 6 -3.92 -33.11 -26.55
N ALA A 7 -3.05 -32.11 -26.70
CA ALA A 7 -2.07 -31.79 -25.67
C ALA A 7 -2.74 -31.23 -24.40
N HIS A 8 -2.18 -31.55 -23.24
CA HIS A 8 -2.60 -30.98 -21.97
C HIS A 8 -2.51 -29.44 -22.02
N MET A 9 -3.40 -28.78 -21.26
CA MET A 9 -3.54 -27.33 -21.31
C MET A 9 -2.21 -26.59 -21.00
N TRP A 10 -1.38 -27.14 -20.11
CA TRP A 10 -0.07 -26.56 -19.78
C TRP A 10 0.90 -26.58 -20.97
N THR A 11 0.91 -27.65 -21.77
CA THR A 11 1.77 -27.80 -22.95
C THR A 11 1.33 -26.87 -24.08
N LYS A 12 0.02 -26.66 -24.23
CA LYS A 12 -0.53 -25.67 -25.18
C LYS A 12 -0.11 -24.25 -24.80
N ILE A 13 -0.14 -23.91 -23.51
CA ILE A 13 0.26 -22.59 -23.00
C ILE A 13 1.77 -22.37 -23.18
N GLU A 14 2.60 -23.37 -22.89
CA GLU A 14 4.05 -23.36 -23.12
C GLU A 14 4.41 -23.17 -24.60
N ASN A 15 3.77 -23.94 -25.49
CA ASN A 15 3.98 -23.77 -26.93
C ASN A 15 3.53 -22.38 -27.41
N LEU A 16 2.40 -21.88 -26.92
CA LEU A 16 1.93 -20.54 -27.25
C LEU A 16 2.93 -19.47 -26.75
N HIS A 17 3.55 -19.65 -25.58
CA HIS A 17 4.60 -18.74 -25.09
C HIS A 17 5.85 -18.76 -25.99
N MET A 18 6.31 -19.95 -26.40
CA MET A 18 7.45 -20.12 -27.31
C MET A 18 7.19 -19.51 -28.69
N GLU A 19 5.96 -19.66 -29.22
CA GLU A 19 5.58 -19.17 -30.53
C GLU A 19 5.35 -17.65 -30.58
N THR A 20 4.89 -17.04 -29.48
CA THR A 20 4.54 -15.61 -29.43
C THR A 20 5.63 -14.71 -28.85
N GLY A 21 6.73 -15.27 -28.34
CA GLY A 21 7.77 -14.52 -27.63
C GLY A 21 7.26 -13.83 -26.36
N LEU A 22 6.11 -14.28 -25.83
CA LEU A 22 5.50 -13.68 -24.65
C LEU A 22 6.30 -14.04 -23.40
N THR A 23 6.57 -13.03 -22.57
CA THR A 23 7.16 -13.24 -21.24
C THR A 23 6.28 -14.19 -20.42
N SER A 24 6.93 -15.03 -19.60
CA SER A 24 6.23 -16.00 -18.75
C SER A 24 5.09 -15.37 -17.96
N LEU A 25 4.02 -16.15 -17.75
CA LEU A 25 2.84 -15.69 -17.01
C LEU A 25 3.20 -15.13 -15.63
N GLN A 26 4.16 -15.76 -14.96
CA GLN A 26 4.66 -15.30 -13.66
C GLN A 26 5.26 -13.89 -13.75
N THR A 27 6.12 -13.63 -14.74
CA THR A 27 6.71 -12.30 -14.95
C THR A 27 5.65 -11.24 -15.22
N ARG A 28 4.62 -11.59 -15.99
CA ARG A 28 3.49 -10.69 -16.27
C ARG A 28 2.67 -10.40 -15.02
N ALA A 29 2.38 -11.43 -14.23
CA ALA A 29 1.68 -11.28 -12.96
C ALA A 29 2.46 -10.37 -12.00
N GLU A 30 3.77 -10.58 -11.84
CA GLU A 30 4.62 -9.75 -10.98
C GLU A 30 4.61 -8.28 -11.42
N ARG A 31 4.75 -8.00 -12.73
CA ARG A 31 4.66 -6.64 -13.28
C ARG A 31 3.32 -5.97 -13.05
N LEU A 32 2.23 -6.70 -13.25
CA LEU A 32 0.87 -6.20 -12.98
C LEU A 32 0.68 -5.90 -11.49
N THR A 33 1.15 -6.79 -10.61
CA THR A 33 1.03 -6.63 -9.16
C THR A 33 1.79 -5.40 -8.69
N ALA A 34 3.02 -5.19 -9.17
CA ALA A 34 3.81 -4.00 -8.86
C ALA A 34 3.18 -2.71 -9.39
N CYS A 35 2.61 -2.73 -10.60
CA CYS A 35 1.88 -1.58 -11.16
C CYS A 35 0.61 -1.26 -10.36
N PHE A 36 -0.06 -2.28 -9.82
CA PHE A 36 -1.22 -2.07 -8.94
C PHE A 36 -0.80 -1.48 -7.59
N ALA A 37 0.31 -1.97 -7.02
CA ALA A 37 0.87 -1.49 -5.77
C ALA A 37 1.25 0.00 -5.84
N THR A 38 1.90 0.44 -6.93
CA THR A 38 2.25 1.87 -7.11
C THR A 38 0.99 2.76 -7.19
N LYS A 39 -0.06 2.31 -7.89
CA LYS A 39 -1.33 3.03 -7.97
C LYS A 39 -2.03 3.15 -6.61
N LEU A 40 -2.03 2.07 -5.82
CA LEU A 40 -2.57 2.04 -4.45
C LEU A 40 -1.90 3.08 -3.55
N ILE A 41 -0.58 3.19 -3.62
CA ILE A 41 0.19 4.13 -2.79
C ILE A 41 -0.14 5.59 -3.13
N THR A 42 -0.41 5.87 -4.41
CA THR A 42 -0.78 7.23 -4.87
C THR A 42 -2.22 7.63 -4.56
N ARG A 43 -3.08 6.70 -4.13
CA ARG A 43 -4.50 6.99 -3.83
C ARG A 43 -4.68 7.37 -2.37
N ALA A 44 -5.31 8.54 -2.14
CA ALA A 44 -5.51 9.10 -0.80
C ALA A 44 -6.48 8.30 0.10
N ARG A 45 -7.34 7.44 -0.45
CA ARG A 45 -8.40 6.75 0.30
C ARG A 45 -8.02 5.39 0.91
N GLU A 46 -6.88 4.81 0.51
CA GLU A 46 -6.54 3.42 0.82
C GLU A 46 -5.48 3.33 1.94
N GLY A 47 -5.70 4.06 3.05
CA GLY A 47 -4.73 4.23 4.14
C GLY A 47 -4.21 2.91 4.72
N ASP A 48 -5.10 1.96 5.03
CA ASP A 48 -4.70 0.69 5.65
C ASP A 48 -3.89 -0.21 4.72
N ILE A 49 -4.28 -0.26 3.43
CA ILE A 49 -3.59 -1.09 2.44
C ILE A 49 -2.24 -0.45 2.07
N LYS A 50 -2.19 0.88 1.94
CA LYS A 50 -0.95 1.67 1.76
C LYS A 50 0.01 1.42 2.92
N ASN A 51 -0.45 1.58 4.15
CA ASN A 51 0.36 1.38 5.36
C ASN A 51 0.81 -0.07 5.50
N GLY A 52 -0.06 -1.03 5.19
CA GLY A 52 0.27 -2.46 5.18
C GLY A 52 1.35 -2.81 4.15
N LEU A 53 1.28 -2.23 2.95
CA LEU A 53 2.28 -2.41 1.90
C LEU A 53 3.62 -1.76 2.27
N LEU A 54 3.60 -0.53 2.79
CA LEU A 54 4.81 0.15 3.26
C LEU A 54 5.49 -0.60 4.42
N ARG A 55 4.70 -1.14 5.36
CA ARG A 55 5.20 -2.04 6.41
C ARG A 55 5.80 -3.30 5.82
N ALA A 56 5.16 -3.92 4.83
CA ALA A 56 5.68 -5.12 4.16
C ALA A 56 6.99 -4.86 3.38
N LEU A 57 7.20 -3.63 2.91
CA LEU A 57 8.44 -3.22 2.23
C LEU A 57 9.60 -2.88 3.19
N ASN A 58 9.28 -2.45 4.41
CA ASN A 58 10.25 -1.94 5.39
C ASN A 58 10.55 -2.90 6.55
N LEU A 59 9.61 -3.76 6.97
CA LEU A 59 9.82 -4.71 8.07
C LEU A 59 10.30 -6.09 7.59
N ASN A 60 10.99 -6.80 8.50
CA ASN A 60 11.35 -8.20 8.34
C ASN A 60 10.11 -9.06 8.14
N ARG A 61 10.18 -10.01 7.19
CA ARG A 61 9.07 -10.92 6.82
C ARG A 61 8.50 -11.70 8.01
N ASP A 62 9.31 -11.91 9.04
CA ASP A 62 8.96 -12.70 10.23
C ASP A 62 7.83 -12.05 11.07
N VAL A 63 7.56 -10.76 10.86
CA VAL A 63 6.43 -10.06 11.51
C VAL A 63 5.08 -10.46 10.90
N PHE A 64 5.08 -11.01 9.68
CA PHE A 64 3.86 -11.42 9.00
C PHE A 64 3.58 -12.91 9.21
N ASN A 65 2.67 -13.22 10.14
CA ASN A 65 2.25 -14.60 10.46
C ASN A 65 1.62 -15.36 9.28
N LYS A 66 1.15 -14.67 8.23
CA LYS A 66 0.53 -15.28 7.05
C LYS A 66 1.09 -14.69 5.77
N LYS A 67 1.19 -15.53 4.74
CA LYS A 67 1.51 -15.11 3.39
C LYS A 67 0.35 -14.33 2.79
N THR A 68 0.31 -13.04 3.06
CA THR A 68 -0.72 -12.12 2.56
C THR A 68 -0.36 -11.63 1.17
N TRP A 69 -1.38 -11.20 0.41
CA TRP A 69 -1.16 -10.56 -0.89
C TRP A 69 -0.16 -9.39 -0.82
N LEU A 70 -0.13 -8.67 0.30
CA LEU A 70 0.81 -7.57 0.56
C LEU A 70 2.28 -8.02 0.53
N LEU A 71 2.61 -9.21 1.05
CA LEU A 71 3.96 -9.77 0.96
C LEU A 71 4.32 -10.12 -0.48
N CYS A 72 3.38 -10.74 -1.21
CA CYS A 72 3.60 -11.05 -2.63
C CYS A 72 3.80 -9.77 -3.46
N ALA A 73 3.06 -8.71 -3.15
CA ALA A 73 3.21 -7.40 -3.78
C ALA A 73 4.56 -6.75 -3.42
N ALA A 74 4.96 -6.78 -2.15
CA ALA A 74 6.26 -6.28 -1.70
C ALA A 74 7.42 -7.03 -2.36
N ASP A 75 7.30 -8.36 -2.50
CA ASP A 75 8.28 -9.20 -3.20
C ASP A 75 8.40 -8.85 -4.69
N ALA A 76 7.27 -8.67 -5.37
CA ALA A 76 7.25 -8.26 -6.77
C ALA A 76 7.89 -6.87 -6.95
N VAL A 77 7.61 -5.93 -6.03
CA VAL A 77 8.23 -4.59 -6.02
C VAL A 77 9.74 -4.67 -5.81
N ASN A 78 10.20 -5.51 -4.88
CA ASN A 78 11.63 -5.70 -4.60
C ASN A 78 12.35 -6.36 -5.79
N ARG A 79 11.75 -7.38 -6.42
CA ARG A 79 12.29 -8.03 -7.63
C ARG A 79 12.43 -7.06 -8.80
N LEU A 80 11.49 -6.13 -8.94
CA LEU A 80 11.51 -5.11 -9.99
C LEU A 80 12.33 -3.86 -9.62
N LYS A 81 12.97 -3.84 -8.44
CA LYS A 81 13.77 -2.71 -7.93
C LYS A 81 13.00 -1.37 -7.90
N LEU A 82 11.69 -1.43 -7.61
CA LEU A 82 10.81 -0.25 -7.57
C LEU A 82 10.60 0.31 -6.16
N LYS A 83 11.31 -0.22 -5.16
CA LYS A 83 11.16 0.14 -3.75
C LYS A 83 11.38 1.64 -3.51
N ASP A 84 12.45 2.22 -4.06
CA ASP A 84 12.80 3.62 -3.82
C ASP A 84 11.78 4.59 -4.44
N THR A 85 11.26 4.24 -5.63
CA THR A 85 10.19 5.00 -6.31
C THR A 85 8.89 4.97 -5.53
N ILE A 86 8.63 3.88 -4.81
CA ILE A 86 7.44 3.73 -3.96
C ILE A 86 7.61 4.50 -2.65
N LEU A 87 8.77 4.40 -2.00
CA LEU A 87 9.01 5.07 -0.72
C LEU A 87 9.01 6.60 -0.86
N SER A 88 9.61 7.12 -1.93
CA SER A 88 9.61 8.56 -2.25
C SER A 88 8.24 9.15 -2.55
N LYS A 89 7.29 8.34 -3.03
CA LYS A 89 5.91 8.78 -3.32
C LYS A 89 4.92 8.47 -2.20
N GLY A 90 5.24 7.48 -1.37
CA GLY A 90 4.31 6.91 -0.38
C GLY A 90 4.50 7.44 1.03
N SER A 91 5.70 7.90 1.38
CA SER A 91 6.01 8.42 2.70
C SER A 91 5.85 9.93 2.68
N ASP A 92 4.87 10.46 3.41
CA ASP A 92 4.88 11.88 3.73
C ASP A 92 6.14 12.16 4.55
N THR A 93 6.88 13.19 4.17
CA THR A 93 8.01 13.66 4.97
C THR A 93 7.50 14.01 6.36
N MET A 94 8.13 13.45 7.39
CA MET A 94 7.82 13.79 8.78
C MET A 94 7.88 15.32 8.93
N SER A 95 6.85 15.92 9.52
CA SER A 95 6.89 17.34 9.82
C SER A 95 8.12 17.63 10.69
N PRO A 96 8.88 18.72 10.44
CA PRO A 96 10.00 19.11 11.28
C PRO A 96 9.61 19.31 12.76
N ASP A 97 8.31 19.51 13.03
CA ASP A 97 7.77 19.69 14.38
C ASP A 97 7.36 18.35 15.04
N TYR A 98 7.43 17.22 14.34
CA TYR A 98 7.04 15.93 14.90
C TYR A 98 8.20 15.34 15.72
N SER A 99 8.08 15.38 17.05
CA SER A 99 8.86 14.52 17.95
C SER A 99 8.04 13.29 18.33
N THR A 100 8.63 12.10 18.26
CA THR A 100 8.01 10.90 18.82
C THR A 100 7.95 11.05 20.34
N PRO A 101 6.76 11.10 20.97
CA PRO A 101 6.69 11.13 22.43
C PRO A 101 7.28 9.84 22.98
N ALA A 102 7.93 9.92 24.13
CA ALA A 102 8.54 8.77 24.74
C ALA A 102 7.46 7.73 25.09
N PRO A 103 7.75 6.42 25.06
CA PRO A 103 6.73 5.38 25.24
C PRO A 103 6.07 5.38 26.62
N TRP A 104 6.63 6.10 27.59
CA TRP A 104 6.07 6.32 28.93
C TRP A 104 5.32 7.65 29.08
N GLU A 105 5.33 8.53 28.08
CA GLU A 105 4.62 9.79 28.14
C GLU A 105 3.11 9.59 27.98
N SER A 106 2.35 10.25 28.85
CA SER A 106 0.90 10.24 28.78
C SER A 106 0.44 11.01 27.53
N PRO A 107 -0.56 10.52 26.78
CA PRO A 107 -1.05 11.22 25.60
C PRO A 107 -1.51 12.65 25.97
N PRO A 108 -1.18 13.66 25.16
CA PRO A 108 -1.52 15.03 25.46
C PRO A 108 -3.04 15.18 25.54
N ALA A 109 -3.53 15.75 26.63
CA ALA A 109 -4.94 16.04 26.81
C ALA A 109 -5.35 17.16 25.84
N ILE A 110 -6.12 16.81 24.81
CA ILE A 110 -6.69 17.78 23.87
C ILE A 110 -7.90 18.42 24.55
N PHE A 111 -7.70 19.59 25.17
CA PHE A 111 -8.80 20.41 25.66
C PHE A 111 -9.41 21.20 24.51
N ASN A 112 -10.48 20.66 23.93
CA ASN A 112 -11.35 21.43 23.04
C ASN A 112 -12.16 22.40 23.90
N ILE A 113 -11.71 23.65 23.99
CA ILE A 113 -12.52 24.73 24.57
C ILE A 113 -13.63 25.03 23.56
N LEU A 114 -14.76 24.34 23.72
CA LEU A 114 -16.01 24.77 23.13
C LEU A 114 -16.33 26.14 23.75
N GLN A 115 -16.11 27.22 22.99
CA GLN A 115 -16.66 28.52 23.33
C GLN A 115 -18.19 28.40 23.30
N THR A 116 -18.80 28.06 24.43
CA THR A 116 -20.23 28.19 24.63
C THR A 116 -20.56 29.67 24.57
N GLY A 117 -21.27 30.07 23.51
CA GLY A 117 -21.60 31.45 23.21
C GLY A 117 -22.24 32.18 24.39
N THR A 118 -21.70 33.36 24.69
CA THR A 118 -22.33 34.33 25.58
C THR A 118 -23.56 34.90 24.89
N ARG A 119 -24.74 34.29 25.13
CA ARG A 119 -26.03 34.96 24.97
C ARG A 119 -26.57 35.30 26.36
N LYS A 120 -26.38 36.55 26.79
CA LYS A 120 -27.41 37.33 27.52
C LYS A 120 -26.95 38.76 27.84
N ALA A 121 -27.68 39.72 27.28
CA ALA A 121 -28.14 40.95 27.91
C ALA A 121 -29.34 41.35 27.04
N ASP A 122 -30.59 41.02 27.39
CA ASP A 122 -31.40 41.71 28.39
C ASP A 122 -31.07 43.20 28.49
N SER A 123 -31.75 43.99 27.66
CA SER A 123 -32.05 45.39 27.98
C SER A 123 -33.55 45.60 27.73
N SER A 124 -34.31 45.55 28.83
CA SER A 124 -35.69 45.97 28.94
C SER A 124 -35.86 47.46 28.68
N ASP A 125 -37.02 47.82 28.13
CA ASP A 125 -37.82 49.03 28.41
C ASP A 125 -37.12 50.27 28.97
N ARG A 126 -37.06 51.33 28.15
CA ARG A 126 -37.74 52.61 28.36
C ARG A 126 -37.61 53.54 27.15
#